data_AF-A0A4Q6XN50-F1
#
_entry.id   AF-A0A4Q6XN50-F1
#
_cell.length_a   1.000
_cell.length_b   1.000
_cell.length_c   1.000
_cell.angle_alpha   90.00
_cell.angle_beta   90.00
_cell.angle_gamma   90.00
#
_symmetry.space_group_name_H-M   'P 1'
#
loop_
_entity.id
_entity.type
_entity.pdbx_description
1 polymer ?
#
loop_
_entity_poly.entity_id
_entity_poly.type
_entity_poly.pdbx_seq_one_letter_code
_entity_poly.pdbx_strand_id
1 'polypeptide(L)'
;MKLNTLFVVGVCASTLFVSCNPKTAQENQLSLTHTSLVDGDAYRFFQLVGAKVVYENDYASYAASVAGSSQAKQLAVKTQEVYSSLIPGLDSLAIAKQIDFPIKGAAKYTASNEVETVVTVQEELAEDDADTTDVEEVAVSHQTSSSYSDEAYIQHVQHEAAVVKEQLQRMTRNTDKDVRAFAEANLEKVAELFTLAGGKEDAHAHH
;
A
#
# COMPACT_ATOMS: atom_id res chain seq x y z
N MET A 1 36.65 19.91 65.72
CA MET A 1 35.31 19.30 65.56
C MET A 1 34.62 20.09 64.45
N LYS A 2 34.60 19.59 63.20
CA LYS A 2 33.53 18.77 62.57
C LYS A 2 32.13 19.41 62.67
N LEU A 3 31.61 19.83 61.51
CA LEU A 3 30.21 19.89 61.03
C LEU A 3 30.23 20.74 59.72
N ASN A 4 30.45 20.14 58.55
CA ASN A 4 29.50 19.46 57.64
C ASN A 4 28.70 20.43 56.74
N THR A 5 29.08 20.43 55.45
CA THR A 5 28.22 20.32 54.25
C THR A 5 26.74 20.63 54.41
N LEU A 6 26.23 21.62 53.65
CA LEU A 6 24.94 21.58 52.92
C LEU A 6 24.66 22.94 52.28
N PHE A 7 25.03 23.13 51.01
CA PHE A 7 24.40 24.11 50.11
C PHE A 7 24.56 23.66 48.65
N VAL A 8 23.95 22.53 48.32
CA VAL A 8 23.63 22.14 46.94
C VAL A 8 22.24 21.53 46.98
N VAL A 9 21.21 22.37 46.96
CA VAL A 9 19.84 21.94 46.69
C VAL A 9 19.21 23.01 45.81
N GLY A 10 18.73 22.58 44.63
CA GLY A 10 17.56 23.22 44.04
C GLY A 10 17.65 23.70 42.60
N VAL A 11 18.32 23.00 41.67
CA VAL A 11 17.97 23.11 40.23
C VAL A 11 18.25 21.79 39.51
N CYS A 12 17.51 20.71 39.80
CA CYS A 12 17.55 19.47 39.00
C CYS A 12 16.21 18.70 39.04
N ALA A 13 15.08 19.40 39.17
CA ALA A 13 13.76 18.74 39.26
C ALA A 13 12.72 19.29 38.28
N SER A 14 13.12 19.96 37.20
CA SER A 14 12.18 20.53 36.23
C SER A 14 12.43 20.14 34.76
N THR A 15 13.38 19.25 34.46
CA THR A 15 13.65 18.82 33.07
C THR A 15 13.32 17.36 32.76
N LEU A 16 12.77 16.58 33.69
CA LEU A 16 12.31 15.21 33.39
C LEU A 16 10.84 15.12 32.92
N PHE A 17 10.26 16.24 32.49
CA PHE A 17 9.05 16.22 31.65
C PHE A 17 9.39 16.62 30.20
N VAL A 18 10.58 16.25 29.72
CA VAL A 18 10.84 16.22 28.28
C VAL A 18 9.96 15.13 27.67
N SER A 19 8.81 15.59 27.18
CA SER A 19 8.22 15.12 25.95
C SER A 19 7.90 13.61 25.86
N CYS A 20 7.13 13.09 26.82
CA CYS A 20 6.17 12.06 26.43
C CYS A 20 5.02 12.78 25.71
N ASN A 21 5.22 13.15 24.44
CA ASN A 21 4.08 13.46 23.59
C ASN A 21 3.31 12.13 23.47
N PRO A 22 2.10 12.01 24.07
CA PRO A 22 1.39 10.74 24.10
C PRO A 22 1.14 10.20 22.69
N LYS A 23 1.07 11.09 21.69
CA LYS A 23 0.99 10.71 20.27
C LYS A 23 2.26 10.02 19.79
N THR A 24 3.44 10.57 20.07
CA THR A 24 4.73 9.98 19.68
C THR A 24 5.01 8.67 20.44
N ALA A 25 4.61 8.58 21.70
CA ALA A 25 4.70 7.33 22.46
C ALA A 25 3.75 6.26 21.91
N GLN A 26 2.53 6.64 21.52
CA GLN A 26 1.56 5.74 20.88
C GLN A 26 2.02 5.30 19.49
N GLU A 27 2.54 6.21 18.66
CA GLU A 27 3.15 5.92 17.36
C GLU A 27 4.31 4.91 17.48
N ASN A 28 5.22 5.13 18.44
CA ASN A 28 6.32 4.20 18.70
C ASN A 28 5.84 2.86 19.27
N GLN A 29 4.77 2.85 20.08
CA GLN A 29 4.18 1.62 20.58
C GLN A 29 3.52 0.81 19.46
N LEU A 30 2.88 1.47 18.50
CA LEU A 30 2.27 0.83 17.32
C LEU A 30 3.30 0.15 16.43
N SER A 31 4.48 0.78 16.25
CA SER A 31 5.62 0.17 15.56
C SER A 31 6.18 -1.07 16.28
N LEU A 32 5.88 -1.26 17.57
CA LEU A 32 6.40 -2.36 18.38
C LEU A 32 5.36 -3.46 18.63
N THR A 33 4.07 -3.15 18.60
CA THR A 33 2.99 -4.12 18.85
C THR A 33 2.30 -4.59 17.57
N HIS A 34 2.58 -3.98 16.41
CA HIS A 34 1.96 -4.26 15.10
C HIS A 34 0.44 -4.44 15.18
N THR A 35 -0.23 -3.68 16.05
CA THR A 35 -1.66 -3.84 16.31
C THR A 35 -2.45 -2.96 15.36
N SER A 36 -3.15 -3.56 14.40
CA SER A 36 -4.08 -2.85 13.51
C SER A 36 -5.50 -2.81 14.09
N LEU A 37 -6.27 -1.76 13.75
CA LEU A 37 -7.67 -1.60 14.14
C LEU A 37 -8.66 -2.21 13.14
N VAL A 38 -8.17 -2.98 12.18
CA VAL A 38 -8.96 -3.63 11.12
C VAL A 38 -8.77 -5.13 11.17
N ASP A 39 -9.71 -5.85 10.54
CA ASP A 39 -9.58 -7.30 10.34
C ASP A 39 -8.44 -7.66 9.36
N GLY A 40 -8.08 -8.94 9.33
CA GLY A 40 -6.96 -9.43 8.51
C GLY A 40 -7.15 -9.18 7.01
N ASP A 41 -8.39 -9.23 6.52
CA ASP A 41 -8.70 -8.96 5.11
C ASP A 41 -8.44 -7.50 4.75
N ALA A 42 -8.88 -6.56 5.61
CA ALA A 42 -8.58 -5.14 5.43
C ALA A 42 -7.09 -4.83 5.60
N TYR A 43 -6.39 -5.49 6.53
CA TYR A 43 -4.95 -5.32 6.68
C TYR A 43 -4.21 -5.73 5.38
N ARG A 44 -4.53 -6.90 4.83
CA ARG A 44 -3.99 -7.38 3.55
C ARG A 44 -4.35 -6.47 2.38
N PHE A 45 -5.58 -5.93 2.36
CA PHE A 45 -5.99 -4.91 1.39
C PHE A 45 -5.04 -3.71 1.41
N PHE A 46 -4.70 -3.15 2.58
CA PHE A 46 -3.80 -1.99 2.66
C PHE A 46 -2.39 -2.31 2.18
N GLN A 47 -1.85 -3.48 2.52
CA GLN A 47 -0.52 -3.88 2.05
C GLN A 47 -0.51 -4.03 0.52
N LEU A 48 -1.46 -4.78 -0.03
CA LEU A 48 -1.49 -5.09 -1.46
C LEU A 48 -1.88 -3.90 -2.30
N VAL A 49 -3.02 -3.27 -2.01
CA VAL A 49 -3.50 -2.12 -2.80
C VAL A 49 -2.61 -0.92 -2.56
N GLY A 50 -2.18 -0.67 -1.31
CA GLY A 50 -1.27 0.43 -0.99
C GLY A 50 0.06 0.35 -1.72
N ALA A 51 0.66 -0.84 -1.84
CA ALA A 51 1.87 -1.04 -2.65
C ALA A 51 1.61 -0.80 -4.14
N LYS A 52 0.57 -1.46 -4.69
CA LYS A 52 0.27 -1.42 -6.13
C LYS A 52 -0.06 -0.01 -6.62
N VAL A 53 -0.92 0.74 -5.93
CA VAL A 53 -1.33 2.07 -6.43
C VAL A 53 -0.17 3.05 -6.50
N VAL A 54 0.85 2.92 -5.64
CA VAL A 54 2.03 3.79 -5.67
C VAL A 54 2.96 3.41 -6.82
N TYR A 55 3.26 2.12 -6.95
CA TYR A 55 4.09 1.63 -8.04
C TYR A 55 3.46 1.93 -9.40
N GLU A 56 2.18 1.59 -9.57
CA GLU A 56 1.46 1.76 -10.84
C GLU A 56 1.24 3.22 -11.21
N ASN A 57 1.09 4.12 -10.23
CA ASN A 57 1.05 5.56 -10.49
C ASN A 57 2.35 6.06 -11.14
N ASP A 58 3.50 5.59 -10.65
CA ASP A 58 4.80 6.00 -11.18
C ASP A 58 5.10 5.28 -12.51
N TYR A 59 4.71 4.01 -12.66
CA TYR A 59 4.81 3.30 -13.94
C TYR A 59 3.95 3.93 -15.03
N ALA A 60 2.72 4.35 -14.70
CA ALA A 60 1.85 5.09 -15.60
C ALA A 60 2.45 6.44 -16.02
N SER A 61 3.10 7.16 -15.08
CA SER A 61 3.84 8.38 -15.42
C SER A 61 4.96 8.11 -16.44
N TYR A 62 5.71 7.02 -16.25
CA TYR A 62 6.75 6.61 -17.20
C TYR A 62 6.15 6.24 -18.55
N ALA A 63 5.13 5.36 -18.58
CA ALA A 63 4.44 4.92 -19.79
C ALA A 63 3.88 6.09 -20.60
N ALA A 64 3.26 7.10 -19.96
CA ALA A 64 2.76 8.29 -20.64
C ALA A 64 3.87 9.09 -21.37
N SER A 65 5.12 8.98 -20.92
CA SER A 65 6.28 9.65 -21.52
C SER A 65 6.89 8.88 -22.69
N VAL A 66 6.82 7.55 -22.68
CA VAL A 66 7.47 6.67 -23.68
C VAL A 66 6.50 6.01 -24.67
N ALA A 67 5.20 6.02 -24.40
CA ALA A 67 4.18 5.38 -25.23
C ALA A 67 4.20 5.88 -26.68
N GLY A 68 4.19 4.94 -27.62
CA GLY A 68 4.14 5.24 -29.06
C GLY A 68 2.72 5.44 -29.58
N SER A 69 1.75 4.73 -29.00
CA SER A 69 0.34 4.75 -29.36
C SER A 69 -0.46 5.73 -28.51
N SER A 70 -1.47 6.33 -29.12
CA SER A 70 -2.42 7.20 -28.44
C SER A 70 -3.22 6.45 -27.37
N GLN A 71 -3.54 5.17 -27.61
CA GLN A 71 -4.27 4.33 -26.68
C GLN A 71 -3.47 4.10 -25.39
N ALA A 72 -2.23 3.62 -25.47
CA ALA A 72 -1.40 3.40 -24.29
C ALA A 72 -1.15 4.71 -23.52
N LYS A 73 -0.96 5.83 -24.24
CA LYS A 73 -0.79 7.14 -23.60
C LYS A 73 -2.03 7.62 -22.85
N GLN A 74 -3.23 7.46 -23.43
CA GLN A 74 -4.49 7.83 -22.76
C GLN A 74 -4.76 6.93 -21.55
N LEU A 75 -4.52 5.62 -21.69
CA LEU A 75 -4.64 4.67 -20.59
C LEU A 75 -3.68 5.02 -19.46
N ALA A 76 -2.43 5.40 -19.77
CA ALA A 76 -1.44 5.81 -18.79
C ALA A 76 -1.84 7.07 -18.02
N VAL A 77 -2.28 8.11 -18.73
CA VAL A 77 -2.80 9.33 -18.08
C VAL A 77 -3.97 9.00 -17.16
N LYS A 78 -4.90 8.15 -17.60
CA LYS A 78 -6.06 7.78 -16.77
C LYS A 78 -5.67 6.92 -15.57
N THR A 79 -4.72 6.00 -15.74
CA THR A 79 -4.17 5.17 -14.65
C THR A 79 -3.57 6.05 -13.56
N GLN A 80 -2.74 7.02 -13.97
CA GLN A 80 -2.13 7.98 -13.04
C GLN A 80 -3.19 8.83 -12.34
N GLU A 81 -4.20 9.34 -13.05
CA GLU A 81 -5.31 10.11 -12.47
C GLU A 81 -6.06 9.31 -11.40
N VAL A 82 -6.42 8.05 -11.70
CA VAL A 82 -7.14 7.19 -10.77
C VAL A 82 -6.27 6.90 -9.54
N TYR A 83 -5.08 6.34 -9.71
CA TYR A 83 -4.26 5.91 -8.57
C TYR A 83 -3.73 7.08 -7.72
N SER A 84 -3.36 8.21 -8.33
CA SER A 84 -3.01 9.42 -7.56
C SER A 84 -4.16 9.94 -6.70
N SER A 85 -5.41 9.75 -7.13
CA SER A 85 -6.58 10.13 -6.33
C SER A 85 -6.86 9.18 -5.16
N LEU A 86 -6.45 7.91 -5.25
CA LEU A 86 -6.64 6.90 -4.22
C LEU A 86 -5.60 7.03 -3.09
N ILE A 87 -4.34 7.32 -3.43
CA ILE A 87 -3.21 7.32 -2.50
C ILE A 87 -3.47 8.14 -1.22
N PRO A 88 -3.94 9.41 -1.27
CA PRO A 88 -4.16 10.19 -0.05
C PRO A 88 -5.22 9.61 0.87
N GLY A 89 -6.28 9.02 0.31
CA GLY A 89 -7.35 8.39 1.07
C GLY A 89 -6.91 7.09 1.72
N LEU A 90 -6.18 6.25 0.98
CA LEU A 90 -5.55 5.04 1.50
C LEU A 90 -4.57 5.35 2.64
N ASP A 91 -3.68 6.31 2.45
CA ASP A 91 -2.67 6.72 3.44
C ASP A 91 -3.32 7.27 4.72
N SER A 92 -4.34 8.13 4.57
CA SER A 92 -5.06 8.68 5.72
C SER A 92 -5.81 7.59 6.50
N LEU A 93 -6.41 6.64 5.77
CA LEU A 93 -7.14 5.54 6.38
C LEU A 93 -6.19 4.54 7.06
N ALA A 94 -5.05 4.22 6.44
CA ALA A 94 -4.02 3.39 7.03
C ALA A 94 -3.50 3.97 8.36
N ILE A 95 -3.23 5.28 8.42
CA ILE A 95 -2.84 5.98 9.65
C ILE A 95 -3.96 5.88 10.70
N ALA A 96 -5.21 6.17 10.32
CA ALA A 96 -6.35 6.12 11.24
C ALA A 96 -6.60 4.70 11.78
N LYS A 97 -6.29 3.67 11.00
CA LYS A 97 -6.46 2.25 11.33
C LYS A 97 -5.20 1.59 11.88
N GLN A 98 -4.14 2.38 12.13
CA GLN A 98 -2.89 1.90 12.72
C GLN A 98 -2.25 0.77 11.90
N ILE A 99 -2.33 0.87 10.57
CA ILE A 99 -1.66 -0.06 9.68
C ILE A 99 -0.18 0.29 9.65
N ASP A 100 0.65 -0.65 10.05
CA ASP A 100 2.11 -0.54 9.98
C ASP A 100 2.61 -0.83 8.55
N PHE A 101 2.14 -0.03 7.60
CA PHE A 101 2.56 -0.08 6.20
C PHE A 101 2.54 1.35 5.64
N PRO A 102 3.71 1.94 5.31
CA PRO A 102 3.77 3.30 4.81
C PRO A 102 3.35 3.35 3.35
N ILE A 103 2.06 3.59 3.07
CA ILE A 103 1.53 3.60 1.70
C ILE A 103 2.32 4.57 0.81
N LYS A 104 2.50 5.83 1.23
CA LYS A 104 3.33 6.80 0.47
C LYS A 104 4.82 6.45 0.40
N GLY A 105 5.30 5.58 1.29
CA GLY A 105 6.67 5.08 1.32
C GLY A 105 6.85 3.76 0.57
N ALA A 106 5.79 3.22 -0.05
CA ALA A 106 5.85 1.98 -0.81
C ALA A 106 6.79 2.10 -2.02
N ALA A 107 7.26 0.96 -2.50
CA ALA A 107 8.16 0.87 -3.64
C ALA A 107 7.58 1.57 -4.87
N LYS A 108 8.40 2.42 -5.48
CA LYS A 108 8.05 3.16 -6.70
C LYS A 108 8.63 2.45 -7.91
N TYR A 109 7.96 2.59 -9.05
CA TYR A 109 8.53 2.12 -10.30
C TYR A 109 9.83 2.85 -10.61
N THR A 110 10.86 2.10 -10.97
CA THR A 110 12.11 2.62 -11.49
C THR A 110 12.38 1.98 -12.85
N ALA A 111 12.56 2.82 -13.88
CA ALA A 111 12.94 2.35 -15.20
C ALA A 111 14.39 1.84 -15.14
N SER A 112 14.56 0.54 -14.99
CA SER A 112 15.88 -0.10 -14.94
C SER A 112 16.52 -0.08 -16.33
N ASN A 113 17.68 0.56 -16.46
CA ASN A 113 18.64 0.26 -17.52
C ASN A 113 19.64 -0.84 -17.11
N GLU A 114 19.58 -1.34 -15.88
CA GLU A 114 20.44 -2.44 -15.39
C GLU A 114 19.63 -3.40 -14.52
N VAL A 115 19.87 -4.69 -14.75
CA VAL A 115 19.21 -5.83 -14.13
C VAL A 115 19.52 -5.83 -12.64
N GLU A 116 18.57 -5.42 -11.82
CA GLU A 116 18.57 -5.74 -10.41
C GLU A 116 17.70 -6.99 -10.21
N THR A 117 18.35 -8.06 -9.77
CA THR A 117 17.74 -9.37 -9.48
C THR A 117 16.65 -9.22 -8.43
N VAL A 118 15.39 -9.18 -8.87
CA VAL A 118 14.23 -9.31 -7.99
C VAL A 118 14.06 -10.78 -7.66
N VAL A 119 14.03 -11.09 -6.36
CA VAL A 119 13.83 -12.42 -5.80
C VAL A 119 12.49 -12.98 -6.28
N THR A 120 12.54 -13.99 -7.17
CA THR A 120 11.41 -14.85 -7.47
C THR A 120 11.22 -15.86 -6.35
N VAL A 121 10.05 -15.87 -5.72
CA VAL A 121 9.54 -17.05 -5.02
C VAL A 121 8.27 -17.48 -5.73
N GLN A 122 8.33 -18.67 -6.33
CA GLN A 122 7.22 -19.38 -6.93
C GLN A 122 6.24 -19.80 -5.83
N GLU A 123 4.94 -19.73 -6.10
CA GLU A 123 3.95 -20.51 -5.36
C GLU A 123 4.31 -21.99 -5.47
N GLU A 124 4.91 -22.55 -4.42
CA GLU A 124 4.96 -23.99 -4.22
C GLU A 124 4.08 -24.31 -3.02
N LEU A 125 2.91 -24.91 -3.33
CA LEU A 125 2.07 -25.61 -2.37
C LEU A 125 2.89 -26.79 -1.80
N ALA A 126 3.41 -26.62 -0.59
CA ALA A 126 3.97 -27.73 0.19
C ALA A 126 3.17 -27.87 1.49
N GLU A 127 2.52 -29.02 1.62
CA GLU A 127 1.91 -29.50 2.85
C GLU A 127 2.99 -29.79 3.90
N ASP A 128 2.66 -29.50 5.17
CA ASP A 128 3.17 -30.13 6.40
C ASP A 128 4.66 -29.92 6.76
N ASP A 129 4.96 -29.03 7.72
CA ASP A 129 5.54 -29.38 9.03
C ASP A 129 5.76 -28.10 9.87
N ALA A 130 5.91 -28.30 11.18
CA ALA A 130 5.76 -27.34 12.26
C ALA A 130 6.80 -26.21 12.39
N ASP A 131 6.35 -25.17 13.10
CA ASP A 131 7.13 -24.29 13.98
C ASP A 131 8.14 -23.34 13.31
N THR A 132 7.64 -22.24 12.73
CA THR A 132 8.31 -20.93 12.80
C THR A 132 7.27 -19.82 12.94
N THR A 133 7.48 -18.92 13.90
CA THR A 133 6.84 -17.60 13.91
C THR A 133 7.50 -16.73 12.85
N ASP A 134 7.22 -17.01 11.59
CA ASP A 134 7.59 -16.13 10.49
C ASP A 134 6.39 -15.25 10.15
N VAL A 135 6.59 -13.94 10.33
CA VAL A 135 5.66 -12.92 9.87
C VAL A 135 5.62 -13.09 8.35
N GLU A 136 4.50 -13.57 7.81
CA GLU A 136 4.26 -13.60 6.36
C GLU A 136 4.34 -12.16 5.83
N GLU A 137 5.53 -11.74 5.43
CA GLU A 137 5.70 -10.56 4.60
C GLU A 137 4.99 -10.88 3.29
N VAL A 138 3.81 -10.28 3.09
CA VAL A 138 3.08 -10.38 1.83
C VAL A 138 3.96 -9.74 0.76
N ALA A 139 4.76 -10.54 0.09
CA ALA A 139 5.60 -10.12 -1.01
C ALA A 139 4.69 -9.66 -2.16
N VAL A 140 4.47 -8.35 -2.26
CA VAL A 140 3.74 -7.77 -3.39
C VAL A 140 4.67 -7.83 -4.60
N SER A 141 4.53 -8.89 -5.39
CA SER A 141 5.26 -9.02 -6.64
C SER A 141 4.72 -7.99 -7.64
N HIS A 142 5.61 -7.14 -8.13
CA HIS A 142 5.35 -6.33 -9.31
C HIS A 142 5.88 -7.12 -10.50
N GLN A 143 5.04 -7.42 -11.49
CA GLN A 143 5.54 -8.03 -12.73
C GLN A 143 6.49 -7.02 -13.39
N THR A 144 7.80 -7.22 -13.22
CA THR A 144 8.82 -6.40 -13.87
C THR A 144 8.73 -6.66 -15.36
N SER A 145 8.24 -5.68 -16.12
CA SER A 145 8.18 -5.77 -17.56
C SER A 145 9.58 -5.91 -18.14
N SER A 146 9.78 -6.89 -19.02
CA SER A 146 10.76 -6.74 -20.11
C SER A 146 10.56 -5.38 -20.76
N SER A 147 11.63 -4.75 -21.26
CA SER A 147 11.63 -3.46 -21.99
C SER A 147 10.24 -2.99 -22.45
N TYR A 148 9.81 -1.81 -21.99
CA TYR A 148 8.47 -1.27 -22.22
C TYR A 148 7.97 -1.48 -23.65
N SER A 149 6.72 -1.95 -23.78
CA SER A 149 5.93 -1.90 -25.01
C SER A 149 4.50 -1.51 -24.69
N ASP A 150 3.83 -0.83 -25.63
CA ASP A 150 2.46 -0.38 -25.45
C ASP A 150 1.49 -1.53 -25.17
N GLU A 151 1.64 -2.67 -25.87
CA GLU A 151 0.78 -3.85 -25.69
C GLU A 151 0.97 -4.47 -24.31
N ALA A 152 2.22 -4.68 -23.89
CA ALA A 152 2.51 -5.21 -22.56
C ALA A 152 2.03 -4.26 -21.45
N TYR A 153 2.14 -2.95 -21.66
CA TYR A 153 1.62 -1.96 -20.72
C TYR A 153 0.10 -2.03 -20.57
N ILE A 154 -0.65 -2.13 -21.68
CA ILE A 154 -2.11 -2.23 -21.65
C ILE A 154 -2.55 -3.51 -20.90
N GLN A 155 -1.92 -4.64 -21.21
CA GLN A 155 -2.21 -5.92 -20.54
C GLN A 155 -1.86 -5.89 -19.05
N HIS A 156 -0.75 -5.24 -18.70
CA HIS A 156 -0.34 -5.02 -17.31
C HIS A 156 -1.38 -4.20 -16.54
N VAL A 157 -1.79 -3.05 -17.08
CA VAL A 157 -2.83 -2.21 -16.45
C VAL A 157 -4.15 -2.97 -16.32
N GLN A 158 -4.53 -3.77 -17.33
CA GLN A 158 -5.72 -4.61 -17.26
C GLN A 158 -5.65 -5.58 -16.07
N HIS A 159 -4.53 -6.28 -15.91
CA HIS A 159 -4.32 -7.23 -14.81
C HIS A 159 -4.37 -6.52 -13.45
N GLU A 160 -3.57 -5.47 -13.28
CA GLU A 160 -3.44 -4.76 -12.01
C GLU A 160 -4.74 -4.04 -11.61
N ALA A 161 -5.44 -3.43 -12.56
CA ALA A 161 -6.76 -2.83 -12.31
C ALA A 161 -7.80 -3.90 -11.92
N ALA A 162 -7.72 -5.12 -12.47
CA ALA A 162 -8.59 -6.22 -12.06
C ALA A 162 -8.35 -6.62 -10.59
N VAL A 163 -7.07 -6.75 -10.20
CA VAL A 163 -6.68 -7.08 -8.82
C VAL A 163 -7.17 -6.00 -7.85
N VAL A 164 -6.90 -4.72 -8.14
CA VAL A 164 -7.35 -3.62 -7.28
C VAL A 164 -8.88 -3.55 -7.22
N LYS A 165 -9.58 -3.78 -8.35
CA LYS A 165 -11.04 -3.83 -8.40
C LYS A 165 -11.60 -4.93 -7.50
N GLU A 166 -11.07 -6.15 -7.59
CA GLU A 166 -11.52 -7.28 -6.76
C GLU A 166 -11.35 -6.97 -5.27
N GLN A 167 -10.22 -6.39 -4.90
CA GLN A 167 -9.92 -6.03 -3.51
C GLN A 167 -10.86 -4.93 -3.00
N LEU A 168 -11.14 -3.90 -3.79
CA LEU A 168 -12.16 -2.91 -3.47
C LEU A 168 -13.55 -3.55 -3.34
N GLN A 169 -13.92 -4.45 -4.25
CA GLN A 169 -15.21 -5.15 -4.20
C GLN A 169 -15.35 -5.98 -2.92
N ARG A 170 -14.31 -6.70 -2.49
CA ARG A 170 -14.29 -7.40 -1.20
C ARG A 170 -14.47 -6.43 -0.04
N MET A 171 -13.79 -5.29 -0.06
CA MET A 171 -13.88 -4.28 1.00
C MET A 171 -15.26 -3.60 1.10
N THR A 172 -16.09 -3.63 0.06
CA THR A 172 -17.50 -3.18 0.17
C THR A 172 -18.32 -3.98 1.18
N ARG A 173 -17.85 -5.17 1.60
CA ARG A 173 -18.48 -6.02 2.60
C ARG A 173 -17.73 -6.04 3.94
N ASN A 174 -16.69 -5.22 4.08
CA ASN A 174 -15.87 -5.18 5.28
C ASN A 174 -16.68 -4.69 6.49
N THR A 175 -16.29 -5.13 7.69
CA THR A 175 -16.95 -4.76 8.95
C THR A 175 -16.64 -3.33 9.36
N ASP A 176 -15.45 -2.82 9.02
CA ASP A 176 -15.04 -1.44 9.22
C ASP A 176 -15.78 -0.50 8.26
N LYS A 177 -16.48 0.48 8.82
CA LYS A 177 -17.33 1.40 8.06
C LYS A 177 -16.53 2.34 7.18
N ASP A 178 -15.34 2.75 7.61
CA ASP A 178 -14.52 3.71 6.88
C ASP A 178 -13.82 3.03 5.72
N VAL A 179 -13.35 1.78 5.92
CA VAL A 179 -12.83 0.92 4.85
C VAL A 179 -13.90 0.63 3.81
N ARG A 180 -15.11 0.28 4.24
CA ARG A 180 -16.25 0.05 3.34
C ARG A 180 -16.62 1.30 2.55
N ALA A 181 -16.72 2.46 3.20
CA ALA A 181 -17.05 3.71 2.53
C ALA A 181 -15.97 4.12 1.52
N PHE A 182 -14.69 3.92 1.86
CA PHE A 182 -13.59 4.13 0.93
C PHE A 182 -13.70 3.23 -0.30
N ALA A 183 -14.02 1.95 -0.09
CA ALA A 183 -14.18 0.99 -1.17
C ALA A 183 -15.35 1.35 -2.10
N GLU A 184 -16.53 1.63 -1.55
CA GLU A 184 -17.71 2.05 -2.30
C GLU A 184 -17.46 3.30 -3.16
N ALA A 185 -16.74 4.28 -2.60
CA ALA A 185 -16.45 5.54 -3.29
C ALA A 185 -15.42 5.44 -4.43
N ASN A 186 -14.66 4.35 -4.51
CA ASN A 186 -13.56 4.21 -5.48
C ASN A 186 -13.69 2.99 -6.40
N LEU A 187 -14.58 2.04 -6.10
CA LEU A 187 -14.77 0.83 -6.91
C LEU A 187 -15.09 1.16 -8.37
N GLU A 188 -16.03 2.08 -8.61
CA GLU A 188 -16.44 2.46 -9.97
C GLU A 188 -15.26 3.05 -10.77
N LYS A 189 -14.42 3.89 -10.16
CA LYS A 189 -13.26 4.51 -10.83
C LYS A 189 -12.26 3.45 -11.31
N VAL A 190 -12.02 2.41 -10.51
CA VAL A 190 -11.11 1.32 -10.87
C VAL A 190 -11.77 0.37 -11.88
N ALA A 191 -13.09 0.15 -11.80
CA ALA A 191 -13.83 -0.63 -12.80
C ALA A 191 -13.83 0.04 -14.19
N GLU A 192 -13.96 1.36 -14.25
CA GLU A 192 -13.80 2.14 -15.48
C GLU A 192 -12.39 1.99 -16.06
N LEU A 193 -11.35 2.06 -15.21
CA LEU A 193 -9.97 1.85 -15.63
C LEU A 193 -9.74 0.43 -16.20
N PHE A 194 -10.24 -0.59 -15.51
CA PHE A 194 -10.20 -1.97 -15.96
C PHE A 194 -10.86 -2.15 -17.33
N THR A 195 -12.04 -1.55 -17.53
CA THR A 195 -12.76 -1.59 -18.80
C THR A 195 -12.00 -0.85 -19.91
N LEU A 196 -11.40 0.30 -19.59
CA LEU A 196 -10.59 1.08 -20.54
C LEU A 196 -9.35 0.30 -21.02
N ALA A 197 -8.78 -0.54 -20.15
CA ALA A 197 -7.68 -1.45 -20.49
C ALA A 197 -8.12 -2.69 -21.28
N GLY A 198 -9.42 -2.83 -21.63
CA GLY A 198 -9.96 -3.97 -22.37
C GLY A 198 -10.50 -5.09 -21.48
N GLY A 199 -10.60 -4.87 -20.16
CA GLY A 199 -11.29 -5.73 -19.23
C GLY A 199 -12.78 -5.89 -19.58
N LYS A 200 -13.31 -7.10 -19.39
CA LYS A 200 -14.74 -7.38 -19.53
C LYS A 200 -15.34 -7.58 -18.15
N GLU A 201 -16.38 -6.83 -17.84
CA GLU A 201 -17.17 -7.07 -16.64
C GLU A 201 -17.89 -8.42 -16.77
N ASP A 202 -17.80 -9.26 -15.74
CA ASP A 202 -18.56 -10.50 -15.69
C ASP A 202 -20.04 -10.15 -15.49
N ALA A 203 -20.81 -10.24 -16.56
CA ALA A 203 -22.25 -9.98 -16.58
C ALA A 203 -23.09 -10.92 -15.67
N HIS A 204 -22.44 -11.84 -14.92
CA HIS A 204 -23.07 -12.88 -14.11
C HIS A 204 -22.78 -12.78 -12.61
N ALA A 205 -22.14 -11.70 -12.12
CA ALA A 205 -21.80 -11.54 -10.70
C ALA A 205 -22.96 -11.02 -9.80
N HIS A 206 -24.22 -11.20 -10.21
CA HIS A 206 -25.39 -10.97 -9.36
C HIS A 206 -25.99 -12.30 -8.91
N HIS A 207 -25.49 -12.83 -7.79
CA HIS A 207 -26.19 -13.84 -7.00
C HIS A 207 -25.98 -13.58 -5.50
#